data_AF-A0A1F5YJI6-F1
#
_entry.id   AF-A0A1F5YJI6-F1
#
_cell.length_a   1.000
_cell.length_b   1.000
_cell.length_c   1.000
_cell.angle_alpha   90.00
_cell.angle_beta   90.00
_cell.angle_gamma   90.00
#
_symmetry.space_group_name_H-M   'P 1'
#
loop_
_entity.id
_entity.type
_entity.pdbx_description
1 polymer ?
#
loop_
_entity_poly.entity_id
_entity_poly.type
_entity_poly.pdbx_seq_one_letter_code
_entity_poly.pdbx_strand_id
1 'polypeptide(L)'
;MVLNKTHILLILFFGLVVAGVVIKSNNKNNLNKKEEINYNNIKSDYSATRTIKQDDELITIDFSQCTQDRVRIDVGFGSTTIVIGGKKGSNCKVNYGGEIENPNWDGSLPFICEVPVSLGKVSFTKNNYGINFSPIENYCIKK
;
A
#
# COMPACT_ATOMS: atom_id res chain seq x y z
N MET A 1 8.07 10.20 60.27
CA MET A 1 9.33 10.94 60.03
C MET A 1 10.12 10.10 59.03
N VAL A 2 10.52 10.54 57.84
CA VAL A 2 11.17 11.80 57.49
C VAL A 2 10.70 12.25 56.10
N LEU A 3 10.33 13.53 56.04
CA LEU A 3 10.00 14.33 54.87
C LEU A 3 11.31 14.86 54.26
N ASN A 4 11.53 14.76 52.94
CA ASN A 4 12.65 15.43 52.25
C ASN A 4 12.42 15.38 50.74
N LYS A 5 12.76 16.39 49.93
CA LYS A 5 12.89 17.83 50.09
C LYS A 5 12.91 18.37 48.65
N THR A 6 12.08 19.36 48.40
CA THR A 6 11.94 20.17 47.20
C THR A 6 13.26 20.84 46.79
N HIS A 7 13.61 20.79 45.50
CA HIS A 7 14.50 21.74 44.80
C HIS A 7 13.95 21.87 43.38
N ILE A 8 13.18 22.91 43.02
CA ILE A 8 13.60 24.26 42.62
C ILE A 8 14.86 24.23 41.73
N LEU A 9 14.65 24.28 40.42
CA LEU A 9 15.52 25.07 39.55
C LEU A 9 14.68 25.73 38.46
N LEU A 10 14.50 27.03 38.65
CA LEU A 10 13.83 27.98 37.80
C LEU A 10 14.88 28.46 36.78
N ILE A 11 14.75 28.07 35.52
CA ILE A 11 15.57 28.65 34.45
C ILE A 11 14.64 29.42 33.51
N LEU A 12 14.60 30.72 33.76
CA LEU A 12 14.20 31.76 32.83
C LEU A 12 15.21 31.80 31.68
N PHE A 13 14.81 31.36 30.48
CA PHE A 13 15.48 31.78 29.25
C PHE A 13 14.58 32.76 28.49
N PHE A 14 15.02 34.01 28.58
CA PHE A 14 14.65 35.11 27.73
C PHE A 14 14.83 34.77 26.25
N GLY A 15 13.84 35.17 25.45
CA GLY A 15 14.06 35.91 24.21
C GLY A 15 14.70 35.15 23.06
N LEU A 16 13.87 34.76 22.08
CA LEU A 16 14.22 35.04 20.70
C LEU A 16 12.96 35.37 19.88
N VAL A 17 12.93 36.62 19.46
CA VAL A 17 12.08 37.17 18.42
C VAL A 17 12.32 36.38 17.14
N VAL A 18 11.28 35.72 16.60
CA VAL A 18 11.30 35.25 15.22
C VAL A 18 10.18 35.94 14.46
N ALA A 19 10.63 36.71 13.48
CA ALA A 19 9.87 37.58 12.62
C ALA A 19 8.67 36.88 11.97
N GLY A 20 7.56 37.62 11.89
CA GLY A 20 6.38 37.23 11.14
C GLY A 20 6.71 37.00 9.67
N VAL A 21 6.56 35.76 9.22
CA VAL A 21 6.48 35.42 7.80
C VAL A 21 5.03 35.60 7.37
N VAL A 22 4.76 36.67 6.61
CA VAL A 22 3.49 36.88 5.92
C VAL A 22 3.42 35.88 4.77
N ILE A 23 2.71 34.77 4.98
CA ILE A 23 2.40 33.81 3.91
C ILE A 23 1.23 34.38 3.10
N LYS A 24 1.56 34.93 1.93
CA LYS A 24 0.59 35.33 0.90
C LYS A 24 -0.03 34.07 0.30
N SER A 25 -1.21 33.70 0.80
CA SER A 25 -2.00 32.57 0.30
C SER A 25 -2.59 32.92 -1.07
N ASN A 26 -1.96 32.44 -2.14
CA ASN A 26 -2.52 32.47 -3.49
C ASN A 26 -3.40 31.23 -3.67
N ASN A 27 -4.69 31.37 -3.35
CA ASN A 27 -5.71 30.38 -3.67
C ASN A 27 -6.00 30.42 -5.19
N LYS A 28 -5.27 29.62 -5.96
CA LYS A 28 -5.62 29.31 -7.35
C LYS A 28 -6.64 28.18 -7.33
N ASN A 29 -7.88 28.52 -7.66
CA ASN A 29 -8.95 27.60 -8.03
C ASN A 29 -8.44 26.61 -9.09
N ASN A 30 -8.07 25.39 -8.68
CA ASN A 30 -7.90 24.28 -9.61
C ASN A 30 -9.29 23.74 -9.94
N LEU A 31 -9.83 24.28 -11.02
CA LEU A 31 -10.98 23.75 -11.73
C LEU A 31 -10.73 22.25 -12.00
N ASN A 32 -11.65 21.41 -11.55
CA ASN A 32 -11.69 19.98 -11.83
C ASN A 32 -11.66 19.71 -13.33
N LYS A 33 -10.46 19.53 -13.90
CA LYS A 33 -10.29 18.86 -15.18
C LYS A 33 -10.36 17.37 -14.87
N LYS A 34 -11.52 16.75 -15.10
CA LYS A 34 -11.62 15.29 -15.23
C LYS A 34 -10.68 14.92 -16.39
N GLU A 35 -9.48 14.45 -16.05
CA GLU A 35 -8.64 13.75 -17.00
C GLU A 35 -9.35 12.45 -17.35
N GLU A 36 -9.84 12.39 -18.58
CA GLU A 36 -10.34 11.17 -19.19
C GLU A 36 -9.13 10.26 -19.39
N ILE A 37 -8.97 9.28 -18.50
CA ILE A 37 -7.84 8.34 -18.52
C ILE A 37 -7.96 7.53 -19.81
N ASN A 38 -7.08 7.80 -20.77
CA ASN A 38 -6.94 6.99 -21.97
C ASN A 38 -6.27 5.66 -21.60
N TYR A 39 -7.09 4.63 -21.35
CA TYR A 39 -6.67 3.28 -20.97
C TYR A 39 -5.70 2.62 -21.97
N ASN A 40 -5.57 3.14 -23.20
CA ASN A 40 -4.65 2.61 -24.21
C ASN A 40 -3.18 3.03 -23.99
N ASN A 41 -2.87 3.81 -22.94
CA ASN A 41 -1.52 4.27 -22.61
C ASN A 41 -1.07 3.92 -21.18
N ILE A 42 -1.66 2.89 -20.55
CA ILE A 42 -1.15 2.38 -19.28
C ILE A 42 0.14 1.60 -19.58
N LYS A 43 1.26 2.30 -19.55
CA LYS A 43 2.59 1.73 -19.71
C LYS A 43 2.85 0.82 -18.50
N SER A 44 2.97 -0.50 -18.74
CA SER A 44 3.33 -1.45 -17.69
C SER A 44 4.61 -1.00 -16.99
N ASP A 45 4.56 -0.91 -15.66
CA ASP A 45 5.66 -0.51 -14.80
C ASP A 45 6.64 -1.69 -14.60
N TYR A 46 7.27 -2.08 -15.71
CA TYR A 46 8.28 -3.12 -15.80
C TYR A 46 9.59 -2.71 -15.09
N SER A 47 9.55 -2.49 -13.79
CA SER A 47 10.77 -2.50 -12.99
C SER A 47 11.20 -3.94 -12.74
N ALA A 48 12.39 -4.31 -13.20
CA ALA A 48 12.90 -5.68 -13.18
C ALA A 48 13.00 -6.28 -11.76
N THR A 49 13.06 -5.42 -10.73
CA THR A 49 13.22 -5.75 -9.32
C THR A 49 11.91 -5.86 -8.54
N ARG A 50 10.75 -5.67 -9.20
CA ARG A 50 9.45 -5.79 -8.55
C ARG A 50 9.08 -7.25 -8.30
N THR A 51 8.54 -7.48 -7.11
CA THR A 51 7.97 -8.78 -6.72
C THR A 51 6.67 -9.04 -7.48
N ILE A 52 5.87 -8.01 -7.77
CA ILE A 52 4.65 -8.16 -8.56
C ILE A 52 4.88 -7.63 -9.97
N LYS A 53 4.53 -8.45 -10.96
CA LYS A 53 4.58 -8.11 -12.39
C LYS A 53 3.20 -8.32 -12.99
N GLN A 54 2.76 -7.36 -13.79
CA GLN A 54 1.49 -7.44 -14.52
C GLN A 54 1.77 -7.47 -16.02
N ASP A 55 1.18 -8.44 -16.68
CA ASP A 55 1.20 -8.62 -18.13
C ASP A 55 -0.23 -8.93 -18.60
N ASP A 56 -0.93 -7.89 -19.08
CA ASP A 56 -2.34 -7.94 -19.47
C ASP A 56 -3.32 -8.51 -18.42
N GLU A 57 -3.71 -9.77 -18.59
CA GLU A 57 -4.63 -10.53 -17.74
C GLU A 57 -3.91 -11.43 -16.72
N LEU A 58 -2.57 -11.49 -16.80
CA LEU A 58 -1.74 -12.32 -15.95
C LEU A 58 -0.99 -11.47 -14.93
N ILE A 59 -1.08 -11.87 -13.67
CA ILE A 59 -0.39 -11.23 -12.56
C ILE A 59 0.60 -12.25 -12.02
N THR A 60 1.88 -11.97 -12.07
CA THR A 60 2.91 -12.87 -11.53
C THR A 60 3.51 -12.29 -10.27
N ILE A 61 3.54 -13.08 -9.20
CA ILE A 61 4.21 -12.72 -7.95
C ILE A 61 5.42 -13.65 -7.76
N ASP A 62 6.60 -13.07 -7.57
CA ASP A 62 7.83 -13.80 -7.27
C ASP A 62 8.06 -13.88 -5.76
N PHE A 63 7.52 -14.93 -5.12
CA PHE A 63 7.67 -15.14 -3.68
C PHE A 63 9.12 -15.45 -3.26
N SER A 64 10.00 -15.80 -4.20
CA SER A 64 11.43 -15.99 -3.90
C SER A 64 12.14 -14.67 -3.63
N GLN A 65 11.71 -13.59 -4.29
CA GLN A 65 12.22 -12.24 -4.06
C GLN A 65 11.62 -11.64 -2.80
N CYS A 66 10.29 -11.73 -2.67
CA CYS A 66 9.52 -11.20 -1.54
C CYS A 66 9.98 -9.81 -1.06
N THR A 67 10.23 -8.91 -2.01
CA THR A 67 10.53 -7.50 -1.72
C THR A 67 9.23 -6.75 -1.45
N GLN A 68 9.29 -5.73 -0.59
CA GLN A 68 8.10 -4.94 -0.29
C GLN A 68 7.59 -4.28 -1.57
N ASP A 69 6.30 -4.48 -1.85
CA ASP A 69 5.65 -4.02 -3.06
C ASP A 69 4.17 -3.77 -2.78
N ARG A 70 3.58 -2.83 -3.50
CA ARG A 70 2.15 -2.52 -3.43
C ARG A 70 1.66 -2.20 -4.83
N VAL A 71 0.60 -2.86 -5.24
CA VAL A 71 -0.04 -2.60 -6.54
C VAL A 71 -1.56 -2.59 -6.38
N ARG A 72 -2.20 -1.68 -7.10
CA ARG A 72 -3.64 -1.71 -7.39
C ARG A 72 -3.78 -2.19 -8.82
N ILE A 73 -4.64 -3.18 -9.01
CA ILE A 73 -4.92 -3.77 -10.31
C ILE A 73 -6.40 -3.54 -10.58
N ASP A 74 -6.68 -2.68 -11.56
CA ASP A 74 -8.05 -2.40 -11.96
C ASP A 74 -8.60 -3.58 -12.78
N VAL A 75 -9.87 -3.89 -12.53
CA VAL A 75 -10.63 -4.96 -13.18
C VAL A 75 -11.96 -4.39 -13.68
N GLY A 76 -12.74 -5.18 -14.42
CA GLY A 76 -13.97 -4.70 -15.07
C GLY A 76 -14.93 -3.96 -14.13
N PHE A 77 -15.18 -4.50 -12.94
CA PHE A 77 -16.15 -3.95 -11.98
C PHE A 77 -15.51 -3.37 -10.70
N GLY A 78 -14.22 -3.02 -10.74
CA GLY A 78 -13.55 -2.43 -9.59
C GLY A 78 -12.04 -2.64 -9.58
N SER A 79 -11.50 -3.07 -8.45
CA SER A 79 -10.05 -3.26 -8.32
C SER A 79 -9.66 -4.30 -7.28
N THR A 80 -8.45 -4.82 -7.41
CA THR A 80 -7.78 -5.61 -6.38
C THR A 80 -6.50 -4.91 -5.96
N THR A 81 -6.30 -4.71 -4.66
CA THR A 81 -5.04 -4.24 -4.10
C THR A 81 -4.26 -5.40 -3.52
N ILE A 82 -2.98 -5.50 -3.87
CA ILE A 82 -2.03 -6.48 -3.35
C ILE A 82 -0.90 -5.74 -2.65
N VAL A 83 -0.52 -6.20 -1.46
CA VAL A 83 0.60 -5.68 -0.69
C VAL A 83 1.52 -6.84 -0.29
N ILE A 84 2.76 -6.79 -0.76
CA ILE A 84 3.84 -7.65 -0.29
C ILE A 84 4.48 -6.97 0.92
N GLY A 85 4.32 -7.58 2.10
CA GLY A 85 4.86 -7.08 3.37
C GLY A 85 6.36 -7.36 3.56
N GLY A 86 6.95 -8.17 2.68
CA GLY A 86 8.32 -8.64 2.78
C GLY A 86 8.43 -10.03 3.44
N LYS A 87 9.66 -10.50 3.57
CA LYS A 87 9.98 -11.83 4.11
C LYS A 87 9.83 -11.86 5.63
N LYS A 88 9.16 -12.88 6.15
CA LYS A 88 9.04 -13.22 7.58
C LYS A 88 9.47 -14.68 7.76
N GLY A 89 10.72 -14.89 8.15
CA GLY A 89 11.30 -16.24 8.21
C GLY A 89 11.39 -16.89 6.83
N SER A 90 10.80 -18.07 6.67
CA SER A 90 10.70 -18.79 5.39
C SER A 90 9.49 -18.41 4.54
N ASN A 91 8.66 -17.47 5.02
CA ASN A 91 7.40 -17.10 4.37
C ASN A 91 7.46 -15.66 3.83
N CYS A 92 6.71 -15.42 2.78
CA CYS A 92 6.42 -14.12 2.22
C CYS A 92 5.06 -13.65 2.70
N LYS A 93 5.01 -12.48 3.34
CA LYS A 93 3.74 -11.90 3.79
C LYS A 93 3.04 -11.22 2.64
N VAL A 94 1.82 -11.63 2.34
CA VAL A 94 0.97 -11.03 1.31
C VAL A 94 -0.33 -10.60 1.96
N ASN A 95 -0.80 -9.38 1.71
CA ASN A 95 -2.16 -8.98 2.04
C ASN A 95 -2.88 -8.56 0.76
N TYR A 96 -4.15 -8.93 0.62
CA TYR A 96 -4.94 -8.49 -0.51
C TYR A 96 -6.40 -8.22 -0.12
N GLY A 97 -7.04 -7.40 -0.95
CA GLY A 97 -8.43 -7.02 -0.82
C GLY A 97 -8.93 -6.44 -2.14
N GLY A 98 -10.23 -6.60 -2.37
CA GLY A 98 -10.88 -6.12 -3.59
C GLY A 98 -12.05 -5.19 -3.26
N GLU A 99 -12.29 -4.27 -4.18
CA GLU A 99 -13.43 -3.38 -4.20
C GLU A 99 -14.24 -3.69 -5.46
N ILE A 100 -15.54 -3.93 -5.29
CA ILE A 100 -16.50 -4.06 -6.40
C ILE A 100 -17.49 -2.90 -6.25
N GLU A 101 -17.40 -1.94 -7.16
CA GLU A 101 -18.34 -0.82 -7.33
C GLU A 101 -18.71 -0.03 -6.05
N ASN A 102 -17.81 0.03 -5.05
CA ASN A 102 -18.06 0.75 -3.81
C ASN A 102 -17.17 2.00 -3.73
N PRO A 103 -17.71 3.20 -4.03
CA PRO A 103 -16.94 4.44 -4.00
C PRO A 103 -16.43 4.82 -2.60
N ASN A 104 -16.95 4.18 -1.54
CA ASN A 104 -16.57 4.43 -0.14
C ASN A 104 -15.70 3.32 0.45
N TRP A 105 -15.05 2.49 -0.37
CA TRP A 105 -14.17 1.44 0.15
C TRP A 105 -13.04 2.03 1.00
N ASP A 106 -12.84 1.45 2.17
CA ASP A 106 -11.92 1.89 3.22
C ASP A 106 -10.47 1.46 2.98
N GLY A 107 -10.20 0.75 1.87
CA GLY A 107 -8.89 0.19 1.57
C GLY A 107 -8.56 -1.07 2.39
N SER A 108 -9.55 -1.72 3.00
CA SER A 108 -9.35 -2.94 3.78
C SER A 108 -8.75 -4.08 2.96
N LEU A 109 -7.72 -4.72 3.51
CA LEU A 109 -7.08 -5.91 2.95
C LEU A 109 -7.39 -7.11 3.86
N PRO A 110 -8.60 -7.69 3.78
CA PRO A 110 -9.08 -8.67 4.75
C PRO A 110 -8.33 -10.00 4.66
N PHE A 111 -7.65 -10.29 3.55
CA PHE A 111 -6.90 -11.52 3.38
C PHE A 111 -5.42 -11.29 3.71
N ILE A 112 -4.89 -12.11 4.62
CA ILE A 112 -3.48 -12.12 5.01
C ILE A 112 -2.95 -13.52 4.76
N CYS A 113 -1.87 -13.64 3.99
CA CYS A 113 -1.26 -14.91 3.64
C CYS A 113 0.21 -14.96 4.05
N GLU A 114 0.65 -16.14 4.49
CA GLU A 114 2.06 -16.46 4.74
C GLU A 114 2.51 -17.54 3.75
N VAL A 115 2.94 -17.10 2.55
CA VAL A 115 3.26 -17.99 1.43
C VAL A 115 4.73 -18.42 1.50
N PRO A 116 5.09 -19.71 1.42
CA PRO A 116 6.49 -20.14 1.45
C PRO A 116 7.31 -19.51 0.31
N VAL A 117 8.50 -18.96 0.60
CA VAL A 117 9.38 -18.40 -0.44
C VAL A 117 9.85 -19.45 -1.44
N SER A 118 9.84 -20.73 -1.05
CA SER A 118 10.15 -21.88 -1.90
C SER A 118 9.11 -22.14 -2.98
N LEU A 119 7.92 -21.54 -2.89
CA LEU A 119 6.90 -21.64 -3.93
C LEU A 119 7.34 -20.93 -5.23
N GLY A 120 8.28 -19.97 -5.14
CA GLY A 120 8.84 -19.30 -6.29
C GLY A 120 7.86 -18.35 -6.97
N LYS A 121 7.81 -18.39 -8.31
CA LYS A 121 6.93 -17.55 -9.10
C LYS A 121 5.58 -18.22 -9.30
N VAL A 122 4.51 -17.49 -8.98
CA VAL A 122 3.14 -17.95 -9.20
C VAL A 122 2.40 -16.91 -10.02
N SER A 123 1.67 -17.38 -11.02
CA SER A 123 0.83 -16.55 -11.87
C SER A 123 -0.64 -16.70 -11.47
N PHE A 124 -1.34 -15.58 -11.48
CA PHE A 124 -2.75 -15.44 -11.13
C PHE A 124 -3.48 -14.84 -12.32
N THR A 125 -4.70 -15.30 -12.55
CA THR A 125 -5.54 -14.78 -13.63
C THR A 125 -6.43 -13.65 -13.12
N LYS A 126 -6.57 -12.61 -13.94
CA LYS A 126 -7.53 -11.53 -13.78
C LYS A 126 -8.90 -11.98 -14.31
N ASN A 127 -9.97 -11.60 -13.62
CA ASN A 127 -11.33 -11.68 -14.14
C ASN A 127 -12.04 -10.33 -13.92
N ASN A 128 -13.32 -10.23 -14.31
CA ASN A 128 -14.07 -8.98 -14.20
C ASN A 128 -14.28 -8.49 -12.75
N TYR A 129 -14.11 -9.37 -11.76
CA TYR A 129 -14.39 -9.11 -10.34
C TYR A 129 -13.13 -9.01 -9.48
N GLY A 130 -11.96 -9.41 -9.99
CA GLY A 130 -10.71 -9.37 -9.24
C GLY A 130 -9.65 -10.32 -9.79
N ILE A 131 -8.75 -10.72 -8.91
CA ILE A 131 -7.65 -11.65 -9.20
C ILE A 131 -7.94 -12.99 -8.51
N ASN A 132 -7.77 -14.08 -9.24
CA ASN A 132 -7.96 -15.43 -8.71
C ASN A 132 -6.75 -15.85 -7.86
N PHE A 133 -6.88 -15.79 -6.53
CA PHE A 133 -5.84 -16.21 -5.58
C PHE A 133 -5.89 -17.69 -5.15
N SER A 134 -6.72 -18.53 -5.78
CA SER A 134 -6.78 -19.96 -5.44
C SER A 134 -5.43 -20.69 -5.40
N PRO A 135 -4.41 -20.35 -6.23
CA PRO A 135 -3.09 -20.97 -6.11
C PRO A 135 -2.38 -20.78 -4.76
N ILE A 136 -2.79 -19.79 -3.95
CA ILE A 136 -2.21 -19.53 -2.62
C ILE A 136 -3.24 -19.55 -1.49
N GLU A 137 -4.50 -19.92 -1.76
CA GLU A 137 -5.60 -19.80 -0.78
C GLU A 137 -5.35 -20.58 0.51
N ASN A 138 -4.67 -21.73 0.41
CA ASN A 138 -4.30 -22.57 1.55
C ASN A 138 -3.30 -21.90 2.52
N TYR A 139 -2.68 -20.78 2.13
CA TYR A 139 -1.77 -20.00 2.96
C TYR A 139 -2.42 -18.77 3.59
N CYS A 140 -3.72 -18.54 3.34
CA CYS A 140 -4.41 -17.31 3.66
C CYS A 140 -5.40 -17.48 4.83
N ILE A 141 -5.50 -16.45 5.65
CA ILE A 141 -6.55 -16.28 6.65
C ILE A 141 -7.33 -15.00 6.35
N LYS A 142 -8.64 -15.05 6.59
CA LYS A 142 -9.51 -13.87 6.55
C LYS A 142 -9.56 -13.24 7.93
N LYS A 143 -9.23 -11.96 8.03
CA LYS A 143 -9.31 -11.15 9.25
C LYS A 143 -10.74 -10.63 9.49
#